data_AF-F9U696-F1
#
_entry.id   AF-F9U696-F1
#
_cell.length_a   1.000
_cell.length_b   1.000
_cell.length_c   1.000
_cell.angle_alpha   90.00
_cell.angle_beta   90.00
_cell.angle_gamma   90.00
#
_symmetry.space_group_name_H-M   'P 1'
#
loop_
_entity.id
_entity.type
_entity.pdbx_description
1 polymer ?
#
loop_
_entity_poly.entity_id
_entity_poly.type
_entity_poly.pdbx_seq_one_letter_code
_entity_poly.pdbx_strand_id
1 'polypeptide(L)'
;MRHDVTFPLYVEVDEIDNLACPASPIHYQFDPVQTTKTSVHGAINMLGLAKRVKAKIFQASTSEVYGDPAIHPQPEHYNLACPAFPNHSSTTAASTA
;
A
#
# COMPACT_ATOMS: atom_id res chain seq x y z
N MET A 1 18.67 -15.04 -9.01
CA MET A 1 17.49 -15.93 -9.14
C MET A 1 16.44 -15.20 -9.96
N ARG A 2 15.71 -15.89 -10.85
CA ARG A 2 14.57 -15.31 -11.59
C ARG A 2 13.29 -15.96 -11.06
N HIS A 3 12.40 -15.18 -10.47
CA HIS A 3 11.16 -15.66 -9.85
C HIS A 3 10.04 -14.64 -10.06
N ASP A 4 8.81 -15.12 -10.26
CA ASP A 4 7.62 -14.30 -10.33
C ASP A 4 6.98 -14.21 -8.94
N VAL A 5 6.91 -12.99 -8.40
CA VAL A 5 6.40 -12.71 -7.04
C VAL A 5 4.95 -13.14 -6.84
N THR A 6 4.17 -13.32 -7.91
CA THR A 6 2.79 -13.83 -7.84
C THR A 6 2.72 -15.27 -7.33
N PHE A 7 3.84 -15.99 -7.35
CA PHE A 7 3.98 -17.31 -6.74
C PHE A 7 4.75 -17.24 -5.40
N PRO A 8 4.39 -18.08 -4.42
CA PRO A 8 5.10 -18.15 -3.14
C PRO A 8 6.59 -18.44 -3.33
N LEU A 9 7.43 -17.77 -2.53
CA LEU A 9 8.88 -17.94 -2.54
C LEU A 9 9.39 -18.42 -1.17
N TYR A 10 10.31 -19.38 -1.20
CA TYR A 10 10.90 -19.99 -0.01
C TYR A 10 12.42 -19.81 0.00
N VAL A 11 12.88 -18.69 0.57
CA VAL A 11 14.29 -18.35 0.73
C VAL A 11 14.52 -17.76 2.12
N GLU A 12 15.76 -17.83 2.62
CA GLU A 12 16.19 -17.12 3.83
C GLU A 12 16.86 -15.82 3.42
N VAL A 13 16.35 -14.70 3.93
CA VAL A 13 16.80 -13.34 3.64
C VAL A 13 16.57 -12.46 4.86
N ASP A 14 17.41 -11.44 5.05
CA ASP A 14 17.29 -10.48 6.14
C ASP A 14 16.43 -9.25 5.76
N GLU A 15 16.40 -8.90 4.48
CA GLU A 15 15.73 -7.71 3.94
C GLU A 15 15.10 -7.99 2.57
N ILE A 16 13.93 -7.38 2.34
CA ILE A 16 13.15 -7.53 1.11
C ILE A 16 12.76 -6.14 0.61
N ASP A 17 13.27 -5.76 -0.57
CA ASP A 17 12.85 -4.54 -1.27
C ASP A 17 11.85 -4.90 -2.37
N ASN A 18 10.56 -4.75 -2.10
CA ASN A 18 9.51 -5.02 -3.08
C ASN A 18 9.28 -3.82 -4.01
N LEU A 19 9.98 -3.87 -5.14
CA LEU A 19 9.84 -2.92 -6.26
C LEU A 19 9.04 -3.51 -7.43
N ALA A 20 8.41 -4.68 -7.24
CA ALA A 20 7.76 -5.43 -8.31
C ALA A 20 6.35 -4.88 -8.60
N CYS A 21 6.28 -3.83 -9.42
CA CYS A 21 5.05 -3.32 -10.02
C CYS A 21 5.36 -2.60 -11.34
N PRO A 22 4.59 -2.81 -12.43
CA PRO A 22 4.73 -2.01 -13.64
C PRO A 22 4.33 -0.55 -13.36
N ALA A 23 5.30 0.35 -13.31
CA ALA A 23 5.09 1.76 -12.93
C ALA A 23 4.68 2.69 -14.09
N SER A 24 4.81 2.24 -15.35
CA SER A 24 4.45 3.07 -16.52
C SER A 24 2.96 2.92 -16.85
N PRO A 25 2.22 4.03 -17.08
CA PRO A 25 0.81 4.00 -17.48
C PRO A 25 0.48 3.08 -18.63
N ILE A 26 1.36 3.03 -19.63
CA ILE A 26 1.18 2.17 -20.80
C ILE A 26 1.23 0.69 -20.39
N HIS A 27 2.13 0.32 -19.46
CA HIS A 27 2.34 -1.07 -19.07
C HIS A 27 1.30 -1.57 -18.06
N TYR A 28 0.84 -0.74 -17.12
CA TYR A 28 -0.20 -1.18 -16.19
C TYR A 28 -1.61 -1.20 -16.82
N GLN A 29 -1.86 -0.36 -17.84
CA GLN A 29 -3.14 -0.37 -18.57
C GLN A 29 -3.21 -1.49 -19.61
N PHE A 30 -2.07 -1.94 -20.14
CA PHE A 30 -2.02 -3.00 -21.15
C PHE A 30 -2.53 -4.35 -20.62
N ASP A 31 -2.13 -4.72 -19.40
CA ASP A 31 -2.62 -5.91 -18.72
C ASP A 31 -2.98 -5.58 -17.25
N PRO A 32 -4.20 -5.07 -17.01
CA PRO A 32 -4.63 -4.69 -15.66
C PRO A 32 -4.76 -5.91 -14.74
N VAL A 33 -5.02 -7.10 -15.29
CA VAL A 33 -5.14 -8.34 -14.51
C VAL A 33 -3.77 -8.75 -13.97
N GLN A 34 -2.74 -8.77 -14.81
CA GLN A 34 -1.39 -9.12 -14.39
C GLN A 34 -0.80 -8.05 -13.47
N THR A 35 -1.10 -6.78 -13.73
CA THR A 35 -0.73 -5.66 -12.84
C THR A 35 -1.32 -5.86 -11.45
N THR A 36 -2.61 -6.18 -11.35
CA THR A 36 -3.29 -6.42 -10.06
C THR A 36 -2.73 -7.64 -9.35
N LYS A 37 -2.47 -8.73 -10.08
CA LYS A 37 -1.83 -9.93 -9.51
C LYS A 37 -0.46 -9.59 -8.93
N THR A 38 0.38 -8.89 -9.68
CA THR A 38 1.74 -8.54 -9.24
C THR A 38 1.70 -7.60 -8.04
N SER A 39 0.86 -6.56 -8.09
CA SER A 39 0.77 -5.53 -7.05
C SER A 39 0.19 -6.06 -5.73
N VAL A 40 -0.85 -6.91 -5.81
CA VAL A 40 -1.57 -7.39 -4.63
C VAL A 40 -1.07 -8.77 -4.20
N HIS A 41 -1.16 -9.77 -5.08
CA HIS A 41 -0.76 -11.13 -4.72
C HIS A 41 0.76 -11.22 -4.50
N GLY A 42 1.54 -10.52 -5.32
CA GLY A 42 2.98 -10.41 -5.12
C GLY A 42 3.36 -9.81 -3.77
N ALA A 43 2.71 -8.70 -3.39
CA ALA A 43 2.92 -8.08 -2.08
C ALA A 43 2.53 -9.02 -0.93
N ILE A 44 1.40 -9.72 -1.01
CA ILE A 44 0.99 -10.69 0.00
C ILE A 44 2.03 -11.81 0.17
N ASN A 45 2.57 -12.33 -0.93
CA ASN A 45 3.60 -13.37 -0.88
C ASN A 45 4.90 -12.87 -0.24
N MET A 46 5.33 -11.65 -0.57
CA MET A 46 6.53 -11.04 0.02
C MET A 46 6.34 -10.72 1.51
N LEU A 47 5.16 -10.24 1.91
CA LEU A 47 4.81 -10.05 3.32
C LEU A 47 4.76 -11.39 4.08
N GLY A 48 4.24 -12.45 3.45
CA GLY A 48 4.22 -13.80 4.01
C GLY A 48 5.64 -14.36 4.21
N LEU A 49 6.53 -14.14 3.24
CA LEU A 49 7.95 -14.45 3.36
C LEU A 49 8.59 -13.67 4.51
N ALA A 50 8.45 -12.34 4.53
CA ALA A 50 9.00 -11.46 5.56
C ALA A 50 8.56 -11.90 6.97
N LYS A 51 7.27 -12.21 7.16
CA LYS A 51 6.73 -12.71 8.42
C LYS A 51 7.36 -14.04 8.84
N ARG A 52 7.58 -14.96 7.90
CA ARG A 52 8.16 -16.29 8.19
C ARG A 52 9.62 -16.18 8.61
N VAL A 53 10.43 -15.39 7.89
CA VAL A 53 11.87 -15.27 8.14
C VAL A 53 12.23 -14.12 9.09
N LYS A 54 11.23 -13.35 9.55
CA LYS A 54 11.41 -12.12 10.35
C LYS A 54 12.27 -11.06 9.65
N ALA A 55 12.21 -11.01 8.33
CA ALA A 55 12.93 -10.03 7.53
C ALA A 55 12.27 -8.65 7.62
N LYS A 56 13.07 -7.61 7.43
CA LYS A 56 12.55 -6.26 7.12
C LYS A 56 12.02 -6.25 5.70
N ILE A 57 10.96 -5.47 5.46
CA ILE A 57 10.39 -5.31 4.12
C ILE A 57 10.15 -3.84 3.83
N PHE A 58 10.62 -3.40 2.65
CA PHE A 58 10.29 -2.12 2.05
C PHE A 58 9.33 -2.34 0.89
N GLN A 59 8.19 -1.66 0.91
CA GLN A 59 7.21 -1.69 -0.18
C GLN A 59 7.24 -0.33 -0.87
N ALA A 60 7.63 -0.29 -2.15
CA ALA A 60 7.53 0.94 -2.91
C ALA A 60 6.05 1.26 -3.19
N SER A 61 5.56 2.36 -2.63
CA SER A 61 4.26 2.95 -2.96
C SER A 61 4.42 4.05 -4.01
N THR A 62 3.31 4.45 -4.65
CA THR A 62 3.27 5.55 -5.61
C THR A 62 2.35 6.65 -5.12
N SER A 63 2.59 7.88 -5.58
CA SER A 63 1.70 9.02 -5.30
C SER A 63 0.29 8.86 -5.86
N GLU A 64 0.07 7.88 -6.75
CA GLU A 64 -1.28 7.53 -7.25
C GLU A 64 -2.23 7.10 -6.13
N VAL A 65 -1.71 6.68 -4.96
CA VAL A 65 -2.54 6.41 -3.76
C VAL A 65 -3.33 7.65 -3.30
N TYR A 66 -2.87 8.85 -3.66
CA TYR A 66 -3.55 10.11 -3.33
C TYR A 66 -4.59 10.55 -4.36
N GLY A 67 -4.66 9.88 -5.53
CA GLY A 67 -5.63 10.16 -6.59
C GLY A 67 -5.64 11.61 -7.05
N ASP A 68 -6.77 12.31 -6.86
CA ASP A 68 -6.93 13.73 -7.16
C ASP A 68 -6.96 14.55 -5.85
N PRO A 69 -5.79 14.94 -5.29
CA PRO A 69 -5.71 15.52 -3.97
C PRO A 69 -6.20 16.97 -3.94
N ALA A 70 -7.08 17.27 -2.99
CA ALA A 70 -7.59 18.63 -2.77
C ALA A 70 -6.62 19.55 -1.99
N ILE A 71 -5.47 19.04 -1.52
CA ILE A 71 -4.51 19.73 -0.64
C ILE A 71 -3.11 19.65 -1.23
N HIS A 72 -2.33 20.74 -1.10
CA HIS A 72 -0.93 20.82 -1.52
C HIS A 72 -0.07 21.53 -0.46
N PRO A 73 1.09 20.97 -0.03
CA PRO A 73 1.65 19.65 -0.37
C PRO A 73 0.83 18.49 0.23
N GLN A 74 0.94 17.28 -0.34
CA GLN A 74 0.19 16.11 0.11
C GLN A 74 0.92 15.42 1.27
N PRO A 75 0.40 15.48 2.51
CA PRO A 75 1.01 14.76 3.62
C PRO A 75 0.63 13.28 3.59
N GLU A 76 1.45 12.42 4.18
CA GLU A 76 1.26 10.96 4.15
C GLU A 76 0.01 10.49 4.94
N HIS A 77 -0.51 11.33 5.83
CA HIS A 77 -1.79 11.08 6.50
C HIS A 77 -3.01 11.40 5.62
N TYR A 78 -2.81 11.91 4.40
CA TYR A 78 -3.87 12.16 3.43
C TYR A 78 -4.41 10.84 2.89
N ASN A 79 -5.47 10.34 3.52
CA ASN A 79 -6.24 9.21 3.04
C ASN A 79 -7.44 9.73 2.24
N LEU A 80 -7.50 9.41 0.94
CA LEU A 80 -8.68 9.65 0.09
C LEU A 80 -9.99 9.11 0.68
N ALA A 81 -9.92 8.17 1.63
CA ALA A 81 -11.08 7.55 2.27
C ALA A 81 -11.71 8.40 3.41
N CYS A 82 -11.18 9.57 3.76
CA CYS A 82 -11.74 10.38 4.85
C CYS A 82 -11.82 11.87 4.46
N PRO A 83 -12.99 12.37 4.00
CA PRO A 83 -13.27 13.79 4.16
C PRO A 83 -13.37 14.01 5.67
N ALA A 84 -12.37 14.70 6.23
CA ALA A 84 -12.26 15.14 7.62
C ALA A 84 -13.55 14.93 8.44
N PHE A 85 -13.58 13.86 9.26
CA PHE A 85 -14.45 13.91 10.43
C PHE A 85 -14.00 15.11 11.26
N PRO A 86 -14.85 16.12 11.48
CA PRO A 86 -14.48 17.22 12.35
C PRO A 86 -14.18 16.62 13.73
N ASN A 87 -12.99 16.90 14.25
CA ASN A 87 -12.60 16.57 15.61
C ASN A 87 -13.63 17.16 16.58
N HIS A 88 -14.61 16.36 17.01
CA HIS A 88 -15.45 16.71 18.15
C HIS A 88 -14.71 16.32 19.43
N SER A 89 -13.78 17.17 19.84
CA SER A 89 -13.41 17.31 21.25
C SER A 89 -13.95 18.64 21.76
N SER A 90 -15.24 18.66 22.09
CA SER A 90 -15.81 19.68 22.98
C SER A 90 -16.77 18.99 23.93
N THR A 91 -16.23 18.60 25.08
CA THR A 91 -16.96 18.40 26.32
C THR A 91 -17.93 19.55 26.54
N THR A 92 -19.23 19.31 26.55
CA THR A 92 -20.15 20.07 27.40
C THR A 92 -21.36 19.20 27.76
N ALA A 93 -21.50 18.98 29.06
CA ALA A 93 -22.68 18.40 29.67
C ALA A 93 -23.89 19.34 29.56
N ALA A 94 -25.05 18.78 29.22
CA ALA A 94 -26.39 19.26 29.56
C ALA A 94 -27.30 18.03 29.39
N SER A 95 -27.73 17.31 30.43
CA SER A 95 -28.70 17.70 31.46
C SER A 95 -30.01 18.24 30.86
N THR A 96 -31.13 17.56 31.17
CA THR A 96 -32.55 17.89 30.92
C THR A 96 -33.01 17.85 29.45
N ALA A 97 -34.12 17.22 29.04
CA ALA A 97 -35.31 16.68 29.72
C ALA A 97 -35.87 15.48 28.94
#